data_AF-A0A7Y5W3Z5-F1
#
_entry.id   AF-A0A7Y5W3Z5-F1
#
_cell.length_a   1.000
_cell.length_b   1.000
_cell.length_c   1.000
_cell.angle_alpha   90.00
_cell.angle_beta   90.00
_cell.angle_gamma   90.00
#
_symmetry.space_group_name_H-M   'P 1'
#
loop_
_entity.id
_entity.type
_entity.pdbx_description
1 polymer ?
#
loop_
_entity_poly.entity_id
_entity_poly.type
_entity_poly.pdbx_seq_one_letter_code
_entity_poly.pdbx_strand_id
1 'polypeptide(L)'
;MADGVLSKEHAEALRASLSRRIEASHYVLGHLGAHLAITAVFAFDVLPIPLGTASRVAWVVGNRLVESVRGHRDRAGVHSFAVLLLAAIPWLGCVAYLLPLRRQSAELTFVLANRVWLSRKGCTYEQFVARARFPVRRIARWLVPVPDPR
;
A
#
# COMPACT_ATOMS: atom_id res chain seq x y z
N MET A 1 -0.50 -6.96 -26.40
CA MET A 1 0.41 -5.88 -25.97
C MET A 1 0.96 -6.25 -24.60
N ALA A 2 2.29 -6.25 -24.45
CA ALA A 2 2.94 -6.67 -23.22
C ALA A 2 3.00 -5.49 -22.23
N ASP A 3 1.89 -5.27 -21.52
CA ASP A 3 1.67 -4.11 -20.62
C ASP A 3 2.34 -4.26 -19.24
N GLY A 4 3.67 -4.45 -19.19
CA GLY A 4 4.32 -4.76 -17.91
C GLY A 4 5.80 -4.42 -17.75
N VAL A 5 6.44 -3.75 -18.69
CA VAL A 5 7.85 -3.37 -18.56
C VAL A 5 7.98 -1.86 -18.74
N LEU A 6 8.26 -1.16 -17.64
CA LEU A 6 8.72 0.23 -17.69
C LEU A 6 9.94 0.30 -18.59
N SER A 7 9.95 1.21 -19.56
CA SER A 7 11.14 1.41 -20.39
C SER A 7 12.31 1.88 -19.52
N LYS A 8 13.54 1.63 -19.97
CA LYS A 8 14.76 1.98 -19.22
C LYS A 8 14.81 3.47 -18.87
N GLU A 9 14.46 4.33 -19.82
CA GLU A 9 14.38 5.77 -19.64
C GLU A 9 13.36 6.17 -18.57
N HIS A 10 12.21 5.49 -18.52
CA HIS A 10 11.19 5.73 -17.50
C HIS A 10 11.65 5.26 -16.11
N ALA A 11 12.36 4.14 -16.04
CA ALA A 11 12.92 3.67 -14.78
C ALA A 11 13.99 4.65 -14.23
N GLU A 12 14.76 5.28 -15.12
CA GLU A 12 15.75 6.30 -14.76
C GLU A 12 15.10 7.62 -14.31
N ALA A 13 14.10 8.11 -15.05
CA ALA A 13 13.32 9.28 -14.66
C ALA A 13 12.59 9.08 -13.32
N LEU A 14 12.02 7.89 -13.12
CA LEU A 14 11.40 7.48 -11.87
C LEU A 14 12.41 7.57 -10.73
N ARG A 15 13.60 6.95 -10.89
CA ARG A 15 14.68 7.00 -9.88
C ARG A 15 15.09 8.43 -9.52
N ALA A 16 15.17 9.32 -10.50
CA ALA A 16 15.52 10.73 -10.28
C ALA A 16 14.46 11.48 -9.45
N SER A 17 13.18 11.10 -9.56
CA SER A 17 12.08 11.75 -8.82
C SER A 17 11.74 11.08 -7.49
N LEU A 18 12.24 9.87 -7.23
CA LEU A 18 11.90 9.06 -6.05
C LEU A 18 12.15 9.79 -4.73
N SER A 19 13.30 10.43 -4.54
CA SER A 19 13.65 11.08 -3.26
C SER A 19 12.62 12.15 -2.87
N ARG A 20 12.26 13.01 -3.82
CA ARG A 20 11.25 14.06 -3.61
C ARG A 20 9.87 13.47 -3.30
N ARG A 21 9.50 12.40 -3.99
CA ARG A 21 8.22 11.71 -3.77
C ARG A 21 8.20 11.00 -2.41
N ILE A 22 9.31 10.41 -1.98
CA ILE A 22 9.44 9.75 -0.66
C ILE A 22 9.25 10.78 0.44
N GLU A 23 9.88 11.95 0.32
CA GLU A 23 9.73 13.03 1.29
C GLU A 23 8.28 13.52 1.34
N ALA A 24 7.66 13.78 0.18
CA ALA A 24 6.26 14.21 0.09
C ALA A 24 5.27 13.16 0.65
N SER A 25 5.59 11.87 0.53
CA SER A 25 4.76 10.77 1.03
C SER A 25 5.20 10.21 2.38
N HIS A 26 6.17 10.84 3.07
CA HIS A 26 6.80 10.31 4.28
C HIS A 26 5.77 9.91 5.35
N TYR A 27 4.74 10.74 5.55
CA TYR A 27 3.66 10.46 6.50
C TYR A 27 2.91 9.15 6.18
N VAL A 28 2.52 8.96 4.91
CA VAL A 28 1.80 7.74 4.47
C VAL A 28 2.73 6.53 4.50
N LEU A 29 3.99 6.71 4.13
CA LEU A 29 5.01 5.66 4.17
C LEU A 29 5.27 5.18 5.61
N GLY A 30 5.30 6.08 6.59
CA GLY A 30 5.42 5.72 8.01
C GLY A 30 4.29 4.80 8.47
N HIS A 31 3.05 5.11 8.11
CA HIS A 31 1.90 4.26 8.45
C HIS A 31 1.85 2.94 7.66
N LEU A 32 2.27 2.94 6.39
CA LEU A 32 2.46 1.70 5.64
C LEU A 32 3.51 0.80 6.31
N GLY A 33 4.63 1.39 6.74
CA GLY A 33 5.67 0.70 7.51
C GLY A 33 5.13 0.11 8.81
N ALA A 34 4.33 0.86 9.56
CA ALA A 34 3.67 0.37 10.77
C ALA A 34 2.77 -0.84 10.50
N HIS A 35 1.95 -0.82 9.44
CA HIS A 35 1.11 -1.96 9.06
C HIS A 35 1.92 -3.19 8.66
N LEU A 36 3.03 -3.01 7.95
CA LEU A 36 3.95 -4.10 7.63
C LEU A 36 4.60 -4.67 8.90
N ALA A 37 5.04 -3.82 9.83
CA ALA A 37 5.63 -4.23 11.10
C ALA A 37 4.62 -5.00 11.98
N ILE A 38 3.39 -4.50 12.13
CA ILE A 38 2.31 -5.22 12.83
C ILE A 38 2.12 -6.61 12.21
N THR A 39 2.11 -6.69 10.88
CA THR A 39 1.94 -7.98 10.18
C THR A 39 3.13 -8.92 10.40
N ALA A 40 4.35 -8.40 10.51
CA ALA A 40 5.54 -9.20 10.78
C ALA A 40 5.56 -9.73 12.23
N VAL A 41 5.20 -8.89 13.20
CA VAL A 41 5.11 -9.25 14.62
C VAL A 41 4.05 -10.33 14.85
N PHE A 42 2.88 -10.17 14.21
CA PHE A 42 1.76 -11.10 14.30
C PHE A 42 1.72 -12.10 13.13
N ALA A 43 2.87 -12.38 12.50
CA ALA A 43 2.95 -13.31 11.37
C ALA A 43 2.58 -14.76 11.75
N PHE A 44 2.65 -15.08 13.04
CA PHE A 44 2.39 -16.39 13.62
C PHE A 44 1.05 -16.47 14.38
N ASP A 45 0.14 -15.50 14.20
CA ASP A 45 -1.21 -15.57 14.77
C ASP A 45 -2.00 -16.74 14.14
N VAL A 46 -1.83 -17.92 14.73
CA VAL A 46 -2.62 -19.12 14.50
C VAL A 46 -3.48 -19.29 15.75
N LEU A 47 -4.80 -19.01 15.63
CA LEU A 47 -5.90 -19.15 16.64
C LEU A 47 -6.10 -18.02 17.68
N PRO A 48 -7.32 -17.84 18.24
CA PRO A 48 -8.60 -17.59 17.60
C PRO A 48 -8.88 -16.08 17.37
N ILE A 49 -8.03 -15.19 17.90
CA ILE A 49 -8.19 -13.72 17.78
C ILE A 49 -7.13 -13.21 16.80
N PRO A 50 -7.51 -12.60 15.67
CA PRO A 50 -6.55 -12.09 14.70
C PRO A 50 -5.94 -10.77 15.20
N LEU A 51 -5.00 -10.84 16.15
CA LEU A 51 -4.39 -9.68 16.81
C LEU A 51 -3.75 -8.74 15.80
N GLY A 52 -3.05 -9.27 14.78
CA GLY A 52 -2.52 -8.44 13.70
C GLY A 52 -3.59 -7.62 12.96
N THR A 53 -4.79 -8.16 12.79
CA THR A 53 -5.93 -7.43 12.20
C THR A 53 -6.51 -6.41 13.17
N ALA A 54 -6.75 -6.81 14.42
CA ALA A 54 -7.26 -5.92 15.45
C ALA A 54 -6.32 -4.72 15.67
N SER A 55 -5.00 -4.95 15.74
CA SER A 55 -3.99 -3.90 15.86
C SER A 55 -3.99 -2.94 14.68
N ARG A 56 -4.10 -3.43 13.43
CA ARG A 56 -4.21 -2.55 12.24
C ARG A 56 -5.49 -1.72 12.25
N VAL A 57 -6.62 -2.32 12.62
CA VAL A 57 -7.92 -1.62 12.74
C VAL A 57 -7.82 -0.54 13.84
N ALA A 58 -7.33 -0.90 15.02
CA ALA A 58 -7.14 0.02 16.13
C ALA A 58 -6.18 1.16 15.75
N TRP A 59 -5.11 0.85 15.01
CA TRP A 59 -4.17 1.83 14.50
C TRP A 59 -4.85 2.86 13.59
N VAL A 60 -5.65 2.42 12.62
CA VAL A 60 -6.37 3.33 11.70
C VAL A 60 -7.37 4.20 12.47
N VAL A 61 -8.20 3.60 13.33
CA VAL A 61 -9.22 4.34 14.10
C VAL A 61 -8.57 5.34 15.06
N GLY A 62 -7.55 4.90 15.80
CA GLY A 62 -6.84 5.73 16.77
C GLY A 62 -6.14 6.92 16.12
N ASN A 63 -5.39 6.69 15.04
CA ASN A 63 -4.72 7.79 14.33
C ASN A 63 -5.73 8.75 13.68
N ARG A 64 -6.84 8.24 13.15
CA ARG A 64 -7.91 9.11 12.65
C ARG A 64 -8.45 10.03 13.74
N LEU A 65 -8.75 9.48 14.92
CA LEU A 65 -9.27 10.25 16.05
C LEU A 65 -8.25 11.30 16.50
N VAL A 66 -6.99 10.90 16.70
CA VAL A 66 -5.91 11.80 17.13
C VAL A 66 -5.71 12.95 16.14
N GLU A 67 -5.63 12.68 14.84
CA GLU A 67 -5.45 13.74 13.84
C GLU A 67 -6.70 14.62 13.71
N SER A 68 -7.89 14.06 13.89
CA SER A 68 -9.14 14.83 13.89
C SER A 68 -9.21 15.81 15.06
N VAL A 69 -8.85 15.35 16.27
CA VAL A 69 -8.80 16.19 17.49
C VAL A 69 -7.73 17.29 17.37
N ARG A 70 -6.60 16.98 16.72
CA ARG A 70 -5.54 17.97 16.41
C ARG A 70 -5.90 18.95 15.29
N GLY A 71 -7.05 18.78 14.64
CA GLY A 71 -7.49 19.65 13.54
C GLY A 71 -6.83 19.36 12.18
N HIS A 72 -6.00 18.33 12.06
CA HIS A 72 -5.32 17.97 10.81
C HIS A 72 -6.21 17.12 9.89
N ARG A 73 -7.22 17.75 9.28
CA ARG A 73 -8.22 17.04 8.46
C ARG A 73 -7.61 16.24 7.31
N ASP A 74 -6.57 16.76 6.65
CA ASP A 74 -5.91 16.06 5.55
C ASP A 74 -5.20 14.78 6.01
N ARG A 75 -4.54 14.83 7.19
CA ARG A 75 -3.90 13.67 7.80
C ARG A 75 -4.92 12.66 8.30
N ALA A 76 -6.01 13.11 8.91
CA ALA A 76 -7.15 12.26 9.26
C ALA A 76 -7.76 11.57 8.02
N GLY A 77 -7.74 12.25 6.86
CA GLY A 77 -8.18 11.71 5.57
C GLY A 77 -7.33 10.54 5.06
N VAL A 78 -6.05 10.44 5.46
CA VAL A 78 -5.21 9.27 5.19
C VAL A 78 -5.79 8.02 5.87
N HIS A 79 -6.34 8.18 7.08
CA HIS A 79 -7.01 7.14 7.89
C HIS A 79 -8.48 6.95 7.49
N SER A 80 -8.76 6.97 6.19
CA SER A 80 -10.12 6.92 5.64
C SER A 80 -10.86 5.61 5.95
N PHE A 81 -12.19 5.62 5.74
CA PHE A 81 -13.00 4.42 5.90
C PHE A 81 -12.58 3.30 4.93
N ALA A 82 -12.11 3.64 3.73
CA ALA A 82 -11.58 2.66 2.78
C ALA A 82 -10.30 1.97 3.31
N VAL A 83 -9.42 2.73 3.98
CA VAL A 83 -8.22 2.18 4.64
C VAL A 83 -8.62 1.27 5.79
N LEU A 84 -9.63 1.66 6.58
CA LEU A 84 -10.18 0.84 7.67
C LEU A 84 -10.74 -0.50 7.17
N LEU A 85 -11.58 -0.47 6.14
CA LEU A 85 -12.16 -1.68 5.55
C LEU A 85 -11.08 -2.62 5.03
N LEU A 86 -10.05 -2.08 4.36
CA LEU A 86 -8.95 -2.90 3.84
C LEU A 86 -8.08 -3.45 4.99
N ALA A 87 -7.81 -2.64 6.01
CA ALA A 87 -7.05 -3.01 7.22
C ALA A 87 -7.69 -4.19 7.99
N ALA A 88 -9.02 -4.28 7.96
CA ALA A 88 -9.79 -5.35 8.60
C ALA A 88 -9.69 -6.70 7.87
N ILE A 89 -9.12 -6.76 6.67
CA ILE A 89 -8.97 -8.01 5.92
C ILE A 89 -7.64 -8.69 6.34
N PRO A 90 -7.65 -9.89 6.95
CA PRO A 90 -6.46 -10.48 7.56
C PRO A 90 -5.22 -10.57 6.64
N TRP A 91 -5.42 -11.02 5.40
CA TRP A 91 -4.37 -11.21 4.40
C TRP A 91 -4.02 -9.97 3.57
N LEU A 92 -4.87 -8.94 3.56
CA LEU A 92 -4.71 -7.74 2.71
C LEU A 92 -4.48 -6.45 3.51
N GLY A 93 -4.83 -6.41 4.80
CA GLY A 93 -4.77 -5.20 5.61
C GLY A 93 -3.38 -4.62 5.81
N CYS A 94 -2.34 -5.44 5.62
CA CYS A 94 -0.94 -5.01 5.63
C CYS A 94 -0.62 -3.97 4.55
N VAL A 95 -1.36 -3.95 3.44
CA VAL A 95 -1.16 -3.01 2.33
C VAL A 95 -2.21 -1.91 2.27
N ALA A 96 -2.98 -1.71 3.35
CA ALA A 96 -4.09 -0.76 3.36
C ALA A 96 -3.68 0.68 2.99
N TYR A 97 -2.48 1.12 3.43
CA TYR A 97 -1.95 2.45 3.12
C TYR A 97 -1.43 2.61 1.69
N LEU A 98 -1.46 1.57 0.85
CA LEU A 98 -1.29 1.75 -0.59
C LEU A 98 -2.44 2.59 -1.19
N LEU A 99 -3.65 2.58 -0.60
CA LEU A 99 -4.80 3.36 -1.04
C LEU A 99 -4.58 4.88 -0.97
N PRO A 100 -4.15 5.48 0.15
CA PRO A 100 -3.77 6.88 0.19
C PRO A 100 -2.47 7.13 -0.58
N LEU A 101 -1.50 6.19 -0.57
CA LEU A 101 -0.24 6.39 -1.28
C LEU A 101 -0.46 6.51 -2.79
N ARG A 102 -1.34 5.71 -3.42
CA ARG A 102 -1.62 5.83 -4.87
C ARG A 102 -2.22 7.18 -5.25
N ARG A 103 -2.89 7.87 -4.31
CA ARG A 103 -3.45 9.21 -4.54
C ARG A 103 -2.34 10.28 -4.52
N GLN A 104 -1.27 10.05 -3.77
CA GLN A 104 -0.13 10.95 -3.68
C GLN A 104 0.93 10.66 -4.75
N SER A 105 1.18 9.38 -5.01
CA SER A 105 2.22 8.90 -5.92
C SER A 105 1.90 7.48 -6.40
N ALA A 106 1.31 7.38 -7.59
CA ALA A 106 1.08 6.09 -8.27
C ALA A 106 2.41 5.32 -8.47
N GLU A 107 3.47 6.06 -8.79
CA GLU A 107 4.84 5.59 -8.93
C GLU A 107 5.39 4.89 -7.69
N LEU A 108 5.31 5.54 -6.52
CA LEU A 108 5.77 4.93 -5.26
C LEU A 108 4.94 3.72 -4.88
N THR A 109 3.62 3.81 -5.06
CA THR A 109 2.74 2.66 -4.85
C THR A 109 3.15 1.49 -5.71
N PHE A 110 3.43 1.72 -6.99
CA PHE A 110 3.85 0.68 -7.93
C PHE A 110 5.17 0.02 -7.51
N VAL A 111 6.19 0.83 -7.18
CA VAL A 111 7.51 0.31 -6.77
C VAL A 111 7.40 -0.49 -5.46
N LEU A 112 6.68 0.05 -4.47
CA LEU A 112 6.53 -0.62 -3.18
C LEU A 112 5.67 -1.88 -3.27
N ALA A 113 4.59 -1.86 -4.04
CA ALA A 113 3.78 -3.04 -4.29
C ALA A 113 4.64 -4.15 -4.88
N ASN A 114 5.43 -3.86 -5.92
CA ASN A 114 6.33 -4.84 -6.53
C ASN A 114 7.38 -5.38 -5.54
N ARG A 115 7.98 -4.51 -4.72
CA ARG A 115 8.98 -4.93 -3.72
C ARG A 115 8.39 -5.79 -2.60
N VAL A 116 7.24 -5.39 -2.05
CA VAL A 116 6.56 -6.14 -0.99
C VAL A 116 6.09 -7.48 -1.51
N TRP A 117 5.53 -7.54 -2.73
CA TRP A 117 5.09 -8.79 -3.34
C TRP A 117 6.27 -9.73 -3.59
N LEU A 118 7.37 -9.20 -4.15
CA LEU A 118 8.58 -9.98 -4.42
C LEU A 118 9.15 -10.58 -3.13
N SER A 119 9.26 -9.76 -2.08
CA SER A 119 9.78 -10.22 -0.79
C SER A 119 8.90 -11.30 -0.13
N ARG A 120 7.57 -11.23 -0.31
CA ARG A 120 6.63 -12.13 0.38
C ARG A 120 6.25 -13.37 -0.42
N LYS A 121 6.28 -13.29 -1.75
CA LYS A 121 5.73 -14.31 -2.66
C LYS A 121 6.74 -14.84 -3.67
N GLY A 122 7.95 -14.27 -3.71
CA GLY A 122 8.98 -14.65 -4.68
C GLY A 122 8.67 -14.21 -6.12
N CYS A 123 7.61 -13.43 -6.33
CA CYS A 123 7.23 -12.88 -7.63
C CYS A 123 6.83 -11.41 -7.48
N THR A 124 7.05 -10.63 -8.54
CA THR A 124 6.66 -9.22 -8.52
C THR A 124 5.14 -9.08 -8.55
N TYR A 125 4.66 -7.90 -8.15
CA TYR A 125 3.22 -7.60 -8.23
C TYR A 125 2.74 -7.70 -9.68
N GLU A 126 3.52 -7.19 -10.62
CA GLU A 126 3.23 -7.29 -12.06
C GLU A 126 3.09 -8.74 -12.54
N GLN A 127 4.00 -9.63 -12.11
CA GLN A 127 3.93 -11.05 -12.46
C GLN A 127 2.67 -11.71 -11.90
N PHE A 128 2.26 -11.35 -10.68
CA PHE A 128 1.00 -11.81 -10.10
C PHE A 128 -0.21 -11.31 -10.92
N VAL A 129 -0.26 -10.01 -11.23
CA VAL A 129 -1.38 -9.40 -11.99
C VAL A 129 -1.49 -9.98 -13.40
N ALA A 130 -0.37 -10.26 -14.06
CA ALA A 130 -0.33 -10.89 -15.38
C ALA A 130 -0.94 -12.30 -15.39
N ARG A 131 -0.83 -13.04 -14.28
CA ARG A 131 -1.35 -14.41 -14.12
C ARG A 131 -2.75 -14.46 -13.51
N ALA A 132 -3.27 -13.36 -12.98
CA ALA A 132 -4.54 -13.30 -12.30
C ALA A 132 -5.74 -13.37 -13.27
N ARG A 133 -6.84 -14.00 -12.83
CA ARG A 133 -8.13 -13.99 -13.55
C ARG A 133 -8.68 -12.56 -13.67
N PHE A 134 -9.48 -12.29 -14.69
CA PHE A 134 -10.01 -10.96 -15.02
C PHE A 134 -10.52 -10.12 -13.84
N PRO A 135 -11.41 -10.63 -12.95
CA PRO A 135 -11.93 -9.81 -11.84
C PRO A 135 -10.84 -9.43 -10.83
N VAL A 136 -9.94 -10.37 -10.52
CA VAL A 136 -8.80 -10.14 -9.61
C VAL A 136 -7.82 -9.16 -10.23
N ARG A 137 -7.52 -9.31 -11.52
CA ARG A 137 -6.65 -8.42 -12.28
C ARG A 137 -7.18 -6.99 -12.28
N ARG A 138 -8.49 -6.79 -12.45
CA ARG A 138 -9.13 -5.47 -12.42
C ARG A 138 -9.00 -4.79 -11.05
N ILE A 139 -9.25 -5.53 -9.97
CA ILE A 139 -9.11 -5.00 -8.61
C ILE A 139 -7.65 -4.69 -8.30
N ALA A 140 -6.74 -5.56 -8.70
CA ALA A 140 -5.32 -5.37 -8.51
C ALA A 140 -4.82 -4.11 -9.24
N ARG A 141 -5.17 -3.93 -10.51
CA ARG A 141 -4.83 -2.73 -11.29
C ARG A 141 -5.47 -1.46 -10.74
N TRP A 142 -6.67 -1.56 -10.17
CA TRP A 142 -7.29 -0.43 -9.47
C TRP A 142 -6.48 -0.06 -8.21
N LEU A 143 -6.05 -1.04 -7.43
CA LEU A 143 -5.31 -0.82 -6.18
C LEU A 143 -3.90 -0.27 -6.44
N VAL A 144 -3.21 -0.82 -7.44
CA VAL A 144 -1.85 -0.44 -7.83
C VAL A 144 -1.87 -0.11 -9.32
N PRO A 145 -2.10 1.17 -9.68
CA PRO A 145 -2.07 1.59 -11.07
C PRO A 145 -0.65 1.49 -11.63
N VAL A 146 -0.55 1.21 -12.93
CA VAL A 146 0.71 1.35 -13.66
C VAL A 146 1.00 2.86 -13.77
N PRO A 147 2.22 3.33 -13.48
CA PRO A 147 2.58 4.73 -13.65
C PRO A 147 2.34 5.16 -15.11
N ASP A 148 1.72 6.32 -15.32
CA ASP A 148 1.46 6.87 -16.65
C ASP A 148 2.78 7.39 -17.24
N PRO A 149 3.16 7.01 -18.47
CA PRO A 149 4.40 7.46 -19.12
C PRO A 149 4.36 8.92 -19.63
N ARG A 150 3.47 9.77 -19.11
CA ARG A 150 3.21 11.13 -19.62
C ARG A 150 3.77 12.21 -18.71
#